data_AF-W3VN56-F1
#
_entry.id   AF-W3VN56-F1
#
_cell.length_a   1.000
_cell.length_b   1.000
_cell.length_c   1.000
_cell.angle_alpha   90.00
_cell.angle_beta   90.00
_cell.angle_gamma   90.00
#
_symmetry.space_group_name_H-M   'P 1'
#
loop_
_entity.id
_entity.type
_entity.pdbx_description
1 polymer ?
#
loop_
_entity_poly.entity_id
_entity_poly.type
_entity_poly.pdbx_seq_one_letter_code
_entity_poly.pdbx_strand_id
1 'polypeptide(L)'
;METMMLVVRLLVAISALFTCAAASGSSAPGFAASQLRPGTSLDFDEVSHGIYTPSRASAISHDAVPAEFGDKYFMSGAPIFVFPHRGSRIAKSSLDEALATFGRFHIYSPATRQGTSIKLDPRQAGLVMRTGEFGDVREYMQRVDATRVWFGPHATMLAHGAPISKITRKYPWSRAGIRTPEWDEIWKAKARPHDARLSKPEVLRAYLRDTLETNRHVRFETRHGSMGLRALPSGQIEKAFRDLVGETTYFHP
;
A
#
# COMPACT_ATOMS: atom_id res chain seq x y z
N MET A 1 1.64 27.90 67.72
CA MET A 1 1.19 26.74 68.52
C MET A 1 0.76 25.66 67.56
N GLU A 2 1.25 24.43 67.56
CA GLU A 2 2.25 23.70 68.32
C GLU A 2 2.41 22.41 67.48
N THR A 3 3.62 22.14 66.98
CA THR A 3 4.42 20.93 67.30
C THR A 3 3.70 19.59 67.04
N MET A 4 4.12 18.86 66.00
CA MET A 4 5.17 17.82 66.12
C MET A 4 4.80 16.68 67.06
N MET A 5 4.50 15.51 66.48
CA MET A 5 4.79 14.16 66.99
C MET A 5 4.41 13.19 65.85
N LEU A 6 5.17 12.20 65.41
CA LEU A 6 6.51 11.70 65.72
C LEU A 6 6.77 10.66 64.59
N VAL A 7 7.61 10.96 63.60
CA VAL A 7 8.96 10.40 63.37
C VAL A 7 9.14 8.89 63.66
N VAL A 8 9.77 8.21 62.71
CA VAL A 8 10.70 7.06 62.81
C VAL A 8 10.20 5.71 62.27
N ARG A 9 10.58 5.43 61.01
CA ARG A 9 11.35 4.25 60.52
C ARG A 9 11.63 4.47 59.02
N LEU A 10 12.69 5.20 58.68
CA LEU A 10 14.06 4.72 58.41
C LEU A 10 14.18 3.80 57.18
N LEU A 11 14.50 4.44 56.05
CA LEU A 11 15.44 4.05 54.97
C LEU A 11 15.94 2.60 54.90
N VAL A 12 15.64 1.91 53.78
CA VAL A 12 16.57 1.01 53.08
C VAL A 12 16.35 1.10 51.56
N ALA A 13 17.44 1.47 50.85
CA ALA A 13 17.87 1.15 49.47
C ALA A 13 16.85 1.17 48.30
N ILE A 14 17.04 2.01 47.28
CA ILE A 14 18.00 1.87 46.17
C ILE A 14 17.74 0.60 45.31
N SER A 15 17.49 0.85 44.02
CA SER A 15 17.60 -0.07 42.88
C SER A 15 16.50 -1.11 42.66
N ALA A 16 15.57 -0.76 41.76
CA ALA A 16 14.99 -1.74 40.83
C ALA A 16 14.67 -1.07 39.49
N LEU A 17 15.71 -0.52 38.86
CA LEU A 17 15.84 -0.64 37.41
C LEU A 17 15.98 -2.14 37.13
N PHE A 18 14.89 -2.79 36.74
CA PHE A 18 14.98 -4.07 36.04
C PHE A 18 14.86 -3.80 34.54
N THR A 19 16.04 -3.58 33.97
CA THR A 19 16.48 -4.23 32.75
C THR A 19 15.89 -5.64 32.63
N CYS A 20 15.06 -5.85 31.61
CA CYS A 20 15.12 -7.08 30.84
C CYS A 20 15.87 -6.74 29.55
N ALA A 21 17.18 -6.98 29.59
CA ALA A 21 18.00 -7.09 28.40
C ALA A 21 17.73 -8.45 27.73
N ALA A 22 17.58 -8.40 26.41
CA ALA A 22 17.91 -9.43 25.42
C ALA A 22 17.50 -10.89 25.69
N ALA A 23 16.52 -11.36 24.92
CA ALA A 23 16.60 -12.69 24.33
C ALA A 23 16.36 -12.55 22.82
N SER A 24 17.42 -12.86 22.08
CA SER A 24 17.58 -12.85 20.64
C SER A 24 16.51 -13.65 19.89
N GLY A 25 16.23 -13.23 18.66
CA GLY A 25 15.93 -14.17 17.59
C GLY A 25 14.54 -14.08 16.96
N SER A 26 14.23 -12.97 16.28
CA SER A 26 13.68 -13.08 14.93
C SER A 26 13.94 -11.79 14.18
N SER A 27 14.93 -11.83 13.30
CA SER A 27 15.17 -10.84 12.26
C SER A 27 13.85 -10.49 11.58
N ALA A 28 13.57 -9.19 11.43
CA ALA A 28 12.56 -8.73 10.49
C ALA A 28 12.81 -9.41 9.13
N PRO A 29 11.76 -9.86 8.41
CA PRO A 29 11.96 -10.52 7.13
C PRO A 29 12.59 -9.53 6.15
N GLY A 30 13.90 -9.71 5.95
CA GLY A 30 14.66 -9.36 4.76
C GLY A 30 14.47 -7.97 4.18
N PHE A 31 14.73 -6.91 4.95
CA PHE A 31 15.49 -5.83 4.32
C PHE A 31 16.89 -6.38 4.13
N ALA A 32 17.12 -7.01 2.98
CA ALA A 32 18.48 -7.19 2.51
C ALA A 32 19.07 -5.78 2.40
N ALA A 33 19.79 -5.35 3.44
CA ALA A 33 20.85 -4.38 3.31
C ALA A 33 21.93 -5.05 2.44
N SER A 34 21.58 -5.25 1.16
CA SER A 34 22.54 -5.58 0.15
C SER A 34 23.52 -4.43 0.18
N GLN A 35 24.80 -4.75 0.34
CA GLN A 35 25.88 -3.77 0.14
C GLN A 35 25.79 -3.34 -1.33
N LEU A 36 24.96 -2.33 -1.58
CA LEU A 36 24.54 -1.93 -2.92
C LEU A 36 25.72 -1.22 -3.56
N ARG A 37 26.27 -1.85 -4.59
CA ARG A 37 27.21 -1.20 -5.51
C ARG A 37 26.55 0.10 -6.01
N PRO A 38 27.29 1.22 -6.11
CA PRO A 38 26.79 2.44 -6.75
C PRO A 38 26.07 2.10 -8.08
N GLY A 39 24.83 2.56 -8.24
CA GLY A 39 24.00 2.31 -9.43
C GLY A 39 22.98 1.16 -9.35
N THR A 40 22.99 0.34 -8.30
CA THR A 40 22.02 -0.79 -8.14
C THR A 40 20.71 -0.39 -7.45
N SER A 41 20.73 0.72 -6.72
CA SER A 41 19.56 1.32 -6.08
C SER A 41 19.63 2.83 -6.19
N LEU A 42 18.47 3.48 -6.16
CA LEU A 42 18.32 4.92 -6.30
C LEU A 42 17.47 5.45 -5.15
N ASP A 43 17.81 6.61 -4.62
CA ASP A 43 16.97 7.37 -3.70
C ASP A 43 15.96 8.28 -4.44
N PHE A 44 15.12 8.96 -3.67
CA PHE A 44 14.08 9.83 -4.23
C PHE A 44 14.65 10.94 -5.11
N ASP A 45 15.76 11.56 -4.68
CA ASP A 45 16.34 12.69 -5.38
C ASP A 45 17.01 12.24 -6.69
N GLU A 46 17.68 11.09 -6.69
CA GLU A 46 18.25 10.48 -7.89
C GLU A 46 17.17 10.20 -8.94
N VAL A 47 16.00 9.68 -8.54
CA VAL A 47 14.90 9.44 -9.50
C VAL A 47 14.22 10.75 -9.90
N SER A 48 13.92 11.63 -8.94
CA SER A 48 13.17 12.87 -9.18
C SER A 48 13.96 13.90 -9.99
N HIS A 49 15.27 13.95 -9.87
CA HIS A 49 16.12 14.92 -10.59
C HIS A 49 16.69 14.36 -11.90
N GLY A 50 16.22 13.20 -12.38
CA GLY A 50 16.56 12.67 -13.70
C GLY A 50 17.90 11.94 -13.79
N ILE A 51 18.47 11.51 -12.66
CA ILE A 51 19.66 10.64 -12.64
C ILE A 51 19.29 9.20 -13.02
N TYR A 52 18.02 8.83 -12.84
CA TYR A 52 17.50 7.54 -13.29
C TYR A 52 17.53 7.40 -14.83
N THR A 53 18.40 6.53 -15.32
CA THR A 53 18.42 6.08 -16.72
C THR A 53 17.89 4.65 -16.82
N PRO A 54 16.81 4.38 -17.56
CA PRO A 54 16.23 3.04 -17.64
C PRO A 54 17.18 2.06 -18.33
N SER A 55 17.29 0.83 -17.80
CA SER A 55 17.89 -0.28 -18.54
C SER A 55 16.82 -1.07 -19.30
N ARG A 56 17.27 -1.87 -20.27
CA ARG A 56 16.40 -2.84 -20.92
C ARG A 56 15.95 -3.89 -19.89
N ALA A 57 14.67 -3.86 -19.56
CA ALA A 57 13.98 -4.88 -18.77
C ALA A 57 12.84 -5.49 -19.60
N SER A 58 12.44 -6.71 -19.25
CA SER A 58 11.27 -7.35 -19.83
C SER A 58 10.03 -6.98 -19.03
N ALA A 59 8.93 -6.67 -19.71
CA ALA A 59 7.63 -6.58 -19.06
C ALA A 59 7.28 -7.94 -18.42
N ILE A 60 6.77 -7.91 -17.20
CA ILE A 60 6.26 -9.14 -16.58
C ILE A 60 4.84 -9.43 -17.09
N SER A 61 4.42 -10.69 -17.00
CA SER A 61 3.04 -11.07 -17.34
C SER A 61 2.04 -10.41 -16.39
N HIS A 62 0.81 -10.21 -16.85
CA HIS A 62 -0.25 -9.65 -16.01
C HIS A 62 -0.49 -10.47 -14.74
N ASP A 63 -0.35 -11.80 -14.84
CA ASP A 63 -0.54 -12.73 -13.72
C ASP A 63 0.59 -12.65 -12.67
N ALA A 64 1.76 -12.13 -13.04
CA ALA A 64 2.89 -11.92 -12.13
C ALA A 64 2.80 -10.59 -11.37
N VAL A 65 2.02 -9.61 -11.85
CA VAL A 65 1.88 -8.29 -11.22
C VAL A 65 1.49 -8.35 -9.74
N PRO A 66 0.55 -9.20 -9.29
CA PRO A 66 0.23 -9.32 -7.87
C PRO A 66 1.40 -9.79 -7.01
N ALA A 67 2.29 -10.63 -7.54
CA ALA A 67 3.45 -11.12 -6.80
C ALA A 67 4.53 -10.03 -6.67
N GLU A 68 4.85 -9.35 -7.77
CA GLU A 68 5.95 -8.37 -7.82
C GLU A 68 5.58 -6.96 -7.30
N PHE A 69 4.32 -6.56 -7.50
CA PHE A 69 3.82 -5.22 -7.18
C PHE A 69 2.62 -5.21 -6.22
N GLY A 70 2.16 -6.37 -5.73
CA GLY A 70 0.98 -6.46 -4.85
C GLY A 70 1.15 -5.78 -3.49
N ASP A 71 2.38 -5.40 -3.14
CA ASP A 71 2.69 -4.62 -1.95
C ASP A 71 2.69 -3.09 -2.17
N LYS A 72 2.43 -2.62 -3.40
CA LYS A 72 2.48 -1.20 -3.76
C LYS A 72 1.10 -0.60 -3.90
N TYR A 73 1.03 0.71 -3.66
CA TYR A 73 -0.11 1.50 -4.11
C TYR A 73 -0.02 1.70 -5.62
N PHE A 74 -1.17 1.89 -6.26
CA PHE A 74 -1.30 2.17 -7.68
C PHE A 74 -2.09 3.45 -7.87
N MET A 75 -1.68 4.24 -8.86
CA MET A 75 -2.39 5.40 -9.36
C MET A 75 -2.40 5.31 -10.88
N SER A 76 -3.52 5.63 -11.54
CA SER A 76 -3.60 5.69 -13.01
C SER A 76 -3.02 4.45 -13.73
N GLY A 77 -3.22 3.27 -13.12
CA GLY A 77 -2.80 1.96 -13.64
C GLY A 77 -1.33 1.58 -13.41
N ALA A 78 -0.55 2.34 -12.65
CA ALA A 78 0.87 2.08 -12.42
C ALA A 78 1.28 2.18 -10.94
N PRO A 79 2.34 1.49 -10.52
CA PRO A 79 2.75 1.44 -9.12
C PRO A 79 3.36 2.76 -8.64
N ILE A 80 3.15 3.04 -7.35
CA ILE A 80 3.79 4.13 -6.60
C ILE A 80 4.90 3.53 -5.74
N PHE A 81 6.12 3.98 -6.00
CA PHE A 81 7.30 3.70 -5.22
C PHE A 81 7.43 4.73 -4.10
N VAL A 82 7.18 4.30 -2.86
CA VAL A 82 7.26 5.15 -1.67
C VAL A 82 8.66 5.07 -1.08
N PHE A 83 9.29 6.23 -0.86
CA PHE A 83 10.58 6.39 -0.20
C PHE A 83 10.33 6.80 1.26
N PRO A 84 10.20 5.85 2.21
CA PRO A 84 9.60 6.10 3.52
C PRO A 84 10.36 7.12 4.38
N HIS A 85 11.67 7.27 4.19
CA HIS A 85 12.50 8.24 4.90
C HIS A 85 13.59 8.79 3.98
N ARG A 86 14.27 9.85 4.43
CA ARG A 86 15.44 10.38 3.74
C ARG A 86 16.50 9.28 3.65
N GLY A 87 17.12 9.12 2.47
CA GLY A 87 18.10 8.08 2.20
C GLY A 87 17.51 6.68 1.98
N SER A 88 16.18 6.49 2.03
CA SER A 88 15.58 5.25 1.50
C SER A 88 15.98 5.09 0.03
N ARG A 89 16.31 3.86 -0.36
CA ARG A 89 16.69 3.52 -1.73
C ARG A 89 15.80 2.40 -2.26
N ILE A 90 15.51 2.45 -3.54
CA ILE A 90 14.73 1.45 -4.27
C ILE A 90 15.62 0.85 -5.34
N ALA A 91 15.56 -0.47 -5.49
CA ALA A 91 16.34 -1.16 -6.50
C ALA A 91 16.02 -0.62 -7.90
N LYS A 92 17.06 -0.28 -8.66
CA LYS A 92 16.90 0.24 -10.03
C LYS A 92 16.15 -0.76 -10.91
N SER A 93 16.42 -2.06 -10.74
CA SER A 93 15.73 -3.13 -11.45
C SER A 93 14.21 -3.10 -11.27
N SER A 94 13.72 -2.79 -10.07
CA SER A 94 12.27 -2.67 -9.82
C SER A 94 11.64 -1.49 -10.56
N LEU A 95 12.37 -0.38 -10.71
CA LEU A 95 11.91 0.78 -11.49
C LEU A 95 11.91 0.46 -12.99
N ASP A 96 12.96 -0.20 -13.48
CA ASP A 96 13.05 -0.65 -14.88
C ASP A 96 11.93 -1.63 -15.23
N GLU A 97 11.64 -2.60 -14.36
CA GLU A 97 10.56 -3.56 -14.55
C GLU A 97 9.18 -2.89 -14.54
N ALA A 98 8.94 -1.95 -13.63
CA ALA A 98 7.70 -1.18 -13.63
C ALA A 98 7.54 -0.34 -14.91
N LEU A 99 8.61 0.30 -15.37
CA LEU A 99 8.60 1.06 -16.61
C LEU A 99 8.34 0.18 -17.82
N ALA A 100 8.96 -1.00 -17.90
CA ALA A 100 8.72 -1.97 -18.96
C ALA A 100 7.28 -2.52 -18.95
N THR A 101 6.73 -2.77 -17.77
CA THR A 101 5.41 -3.40 -17.59
C THR A 101 4.26 -2.43 -17.77
N PHE A 102 4.37 -1.21 -17.22
CA PHE A 102 3.27 -0.23 -17.17
C PHE A 102 3.50 0.99 -18.06
N GLY A 103 4.69 1.13 -18.66
CA GLY A 103 5.10 2.32 -19.43
C GLY A 103 5.38 3.56 -18.57
N ARG A 104 5.15 3.46 -17.26
CA ARG A 104 5.31 4.54 -16.27
C ARG A 104 5.37 3.97 -14.85
N PHE A 105 5.79 4.81 -13.91
CA PHE A 105 5.60 4.59 -12.48
C PHE A 105 5.51 5.93 -11.77
N HIS A 106 5.16 5.90 -10.49
CA HIS A 106 5.11 7.09 -9.64
C HIS A 106 6.12 6.96 -8.51
N ILE A 107 6.61 8.09 -8.02
CA ILE A 107 7.44 8.15 -6.82
C ILE A 107 6.81 9.09 -5.81
N TYR A 108 6.93 8.77 -4.52
CA TYR A 108 6.48 9.63 -3.44
C TYR A 108 7.45 9.55 -2.25
N SER A 109 7.75 10.69 -1.65
CA SER A 109 8.52 10.79 -0.40
C SER A 109 7.63 11.41 0.68
N PRO A 110 7.22 10.65 1.71
CA PRO A 110 6.50 11.21 2.86
C PRO A 110 7.33 12.25 3.62
N ALA A 111 8.66 12.11 3.60
CA ALA A 111 9.58 13.02 4.30
C ALA A 111 9.57 14.44 3.71
N THR A 112 9.42 14.58 2.39
CA THR A 112 9.34 15.88 1.71
C THR A 112 7.93 16.23 1.24
N ARG A 113 6.98 15.29 1.36
CA ARG A 113 5.62 15.36 0.78
C ARG A 113 5.62 15.68 -0.70
N GLN A 114 6.65 15.22 -1.42
CA GLN A 114 6.77 15.38 -2.86
C GLN A 114 6.47 14.07 -3.56
N GLY A 115 5.82 14.16 -4.72
CA GLY A 115 5.63 13.02 -5.60
C GLY A 115 5.51 13.47 -7.04
N THR A 116 5.89 12.59 -7.96
CA THR A 116 5.81 12.84 -9.41
C THR A 116 5.65 11.52 -10.15
N SER A 117 5.12 11.59 -11.36
CA SER A 117 5.10 10.45 -12.28
C SER A 117 6.33 10.48 -13.17
N ILE A 118 6.85 9.30 -13.49
CA ILE A 118 7.97 9.07 -14.41
C ILE A 118 7.45 8.19 -15.56
N LYS A 119 7.72 8.59 -16.80
CA LYS A 119 7.42 7.81 -18.00
C LYS A 119 8.55 7.93 -19.02
N LEU A 120 8.54 7.08 -20.05
CA LEU A 120 9.46 7.23 -21.19
C LEU A 120 9.26 8.58 -21.90
N ASP A 121 10.36 9.20 -22.30
CA ASP A 121 10.33 10.41 -23.12
C ASP A 121 10.00 10.01 -24.58
N PRO A 122 8.86 10.46 -25.15
CA PRO A 122 8.52 10.14 -26.54
C PRO A 122 9.47 10.80 -27.55
N ARG A 123 10.26 11.80 -27.14
CA ARG A 123 11.19 12.54 -28.00
C ARG A 123 12.58 11.94 -28.03
N GLN A 124 12.96 11.15 -27.01
CA GLN A 124 14.30 10.60 -26.86
C GLN A 124 14.26 9.16 -26.37
N ALA A 125 14.61 8.23 -27.27
CA ALA A 125 14.60 6.80 -26.97
C ALA A 125 15.54 6.48 -25.79
N GLY A 126 15.03 5.72 -24.82
CA GLY A 126 15.82 5.27 -23.66
C GLY A 126 15.97 6.32 -22.55
N LEU A 127 15.32 7.49 -22.65
CA LEU A 127 15.23 8.46 -21.56
C LEU A 127 13.85 8.46 -20.94
N VAL A 128 13.77 9.02 -19.73
CA VAL A 128 12.52 9.24 -19.00
C VAL A 128 12.30 10.72 -18.76
N MET A 129 11.04 11.07 -18.58
CA MET A 129 10.62 12.41 -18.20
C MET A 129 9.67 12.36 -16.99
N ARG A 130 9.71 13.43 -16.20
CA ARG A 130 8.67 13.71 -15.21
C ARG A 130 7.43 14.25 -15.88
N THR A 131 6.26 13.89 -15.37
CA THR A 131 4.99 14.38 -15.89
C THR A 131 3.91 14.47 -14.82
N GLY A 132 3.03 15.46 -14.97
CA GLY A 132 1.78 15.60 -14.21
C GLY A 132 0.56 15.01 -14.94
N GLU A 133 0.73 14.44 -16.14
CA GLU A 133 -0.35 13.93 -16.99
C GLU A 133 -1.27 12.91 -16.29
N PHE A 134 -0.73 12.17 -15.32
CA PHE A 134 -1.46 11.10 -14.63
C PHE A 134 -2.05 11.52 -13.27
N GLY A 135 -2.06 12.83 -12.98
CA GLY A 135 -2.56 13.42 -11.74
C GLY A 135 -1.45 13.82 -10.75
N ASP A 136 -1.85 14.52 -9.69
CA ASP A 136 -0.96 14.89 -8.58
C ASP A 136 -0.76 13.70 -7.64
N VAL A 137 0.44 13.11 -7.67
CA VAL A 137 0.82 11.97 -6.82
C VAL A 137 0.73 12.33 -5.34
N ARG A 138 1.08 13.56 -4.95
CA ARG A 138 1.01 14.00 -3.54
C ARG A 138 -0.44 14.06 -3.09
N GLU A 139 -1.32 14.64 -3.89
CA GLU A 139 -2.75 14.71 -3.57
C GLU A 139 -3.37 13.31 -3.48
N TYR A 140 -3.00 12.40 -4.39
CA TYR A 140 -3.42 11.01 -4.32
C TYR A 140 -2.92 10.32 -3.04
N MET A 141 -1.65 10.50 -2.67
CA MET A 141 -1.09 9.91 -1.46
C MET A 141 -1.71 10.47 -0.18
N GLN A 142 -2.15 11.73 -0.15
CA GLN A 142 -2.93 12.27 0.97
C GLN A 142 -4.27 11.53 1.14
N ARG A 143 -4.95 11.17 0.04
CA ARG A 143 -6.15 10.33 0.09
C ARG A 143 -5.83 8.93 0.60
N VAL A 144 -4.72 8.33 0.15
CA VAL A 144 -4.25 7.03 0.65
C VAL A 144 -4.00 7.07 2.16
N ASP A 145 -3.32 8.11 2.65
CA ASP A 145 -3.03 8.28 4.08
C ASP A 145 -4.31 8.47 4.89
N ALA A 146 -5.28 9.25 4.39
CA ALA A 146 -6.58 9.38 5.01
C ALA A 146 -7.27 8.00 5.12
N THR A 147 -7.41 7.26 4.02
CA THR A 147 -7.97 5.90 4.01
C THR A 147 -7.25 5.00 5.03
N ARG A 148 -5.92 5.10 5.13
CA ARG A 148 -5.13 4.32 6.09
C ARG A 148 -5.48 4.60 7.55
N VAL A 149 -5.74 5.86 7.90
CA VAL A 149 -6.12 6.25 9.27
C VAL A 149 -7.50 5.68 9.64
N TRP A 150 -8.42 5.62 8.68
CA TRP A 150 -9.79 5.15 8.90
C TRP A 150 -9.90 3.62 8.90
N PHE A 151 -9.26 2.94 7.94
CA PHE A 151 -9.45 1.51 7.65
C PHE A 151 -8.24 0.63 7.94
N GLY A 152 -7.12 1.24 8.32
CA GLY A 152 -5.87 0.54 8.50
C GLY A 152 -5.15 0.21 7.19
N PRO A 153 -3.92 -0.32 7.27
CA PRO A 153 -3.04 -0.49 6.12
C PRO A 153 -3.54 -1.52 5.10
N HIS A 154 -4.15 -2.62 5.52
CA HIS A 154 -4.53 -3.72 4.61
C HIS A 154 -5.69 -3.35 3.69
N ALA A 155 -6.78 -2.81 4.27
CA ALA A 155 -7.93 -2.33 3.51
C ALA A 155 -7.50 -1.21 2.54
N THR A 156 -6.61 -0.32 2.99
CA THR A 156 -6.05 0.76 2.16
C THR A 156 -5.24 0.24 0.99
N MET A 157 -4.36 -0.74 1.23
CA MET A 157 -3.56 -1.34 0.15
C MET A 157 -4.42 -2.07 -0.89
N LEU A 158 -5.57 -2.62 -0.51
CA LEU A 158 -6.49 -3.21 -1.50
C LEU A 158 -7.25 -2.15 -2.25
N ALA A 159 -7.76 -1.15 -1.53
CA ALA A 159 -8.47 -0.03 -2.13
C ALA A 159 -7.58 0.70 -3.13
N HIS A 160 -6.33 0.97 -2.78
CA HIS A 160 -5.40 1.74 -3.58
C HIS A 160 -4.29 0.90 -4.21
N GLY A 161 -4.45 -0.42 -4.31
CA GLY A 161 -3.43 -1.34 -4.84
C GLY A 161 -3.62 -1.65 -6.32
N ALA A 162 -2.87 -2.66 -6.78
CA ALA A 162 -2.92 -3.12 -8.16
C ALA A 162 -4.36 -3.45 -8.59
N PRO A 163 -4.77 -3.07 -9.83
CA PRO A 163 -6.08 -3.39 -10.34
C PRO A 163 -6.35 -4.90 -10.31
N ILE A 164 -7.62 -5.27 -10.26
CA ILE A 164 -8.09 -6.65 -10.25
C ILE A 164 -8.10 -7.15 -11.69
N SER A 165 -8.00 -8.46 -11.89
CA SER A 165 -7.99 -9.04 -13.22
C SER A 165 -9.24 -8.63 -14.00
N LYS A 166 -9.04 -8.28 -15.28
CA LYS A 166 -10.13 -7.94 -16.20
C LYS A 166 -10.89 -9.21 -16.55
N ILE A 167 -12.22 -9.13 -16.57
CA ILE A 167 -13.04 -10.25 -17.04
C ILE A 167 -13.35 -10.00 -18.51
N THR A 168 -12.62 -10.71 -19.38
CA THR A 168 -12.86 -10.69 -20.84
C THR A 168 -13.75 -11.84 -21.29
N ARG A 169 -13.89 -12.91 -20.49
CA ARG A 169 -14.74 -14.08 -20.76
C ARG A 169 -15.33 -14.66 -19.47
N LYS A 170 -16.56 -15.17 -19.55
CA LYS A 170 -17.23 -15.87 -18.43
C LYS A 170 -16.67 -17.29 -18.32
N TYR A 171 -15.86 -17.56 -17.31
CA TYR A 171 -15.37 -18.91 -17.03
C TYR A 171 -16.42 -19.70 -16.23
N PRO A 172 -16.70 -20.97 -16.56
CA PRO A 172 -17.74 -21.77 -15.90
C PRO A 172 -17.55 -21.94 -14.38
N TRP A 173 -16.30 -21.91 -13.91
CA TRP A 173 -15.92 -22.05 -12.50
C TRP A 173 -15.81 -20.72 -11.75
N SER A 174 -15.91 -19.58 -12.45
CA SER A 174 -15.83 -18.28 -11.81
C SER A 174 -17.22 -17.84 -11.33
N ARG A 175 -17.35 -17.61 -10.02
CA ARG A 175 -18.50 -16.90 -9.46
C ARG A 175 -18.50 -15.41 -9.83
N ALA A 176 -17.40 -14.90 -10.36
CA ALA A 176 -17.32 -13.53 -10.85
C ALA A 176 -18.16 -13.41 -12.12
N GLY A 177 -19.38 -12.89 -11.96
CA GLY A 177 -20.18 -12.45 -13.09
C GLY A 177 -19.49 -11.34 -13.87
N ILE A 178 -19.87 -11.18 -15.14
CA ILE A 178 -19.56 -9.98 -15.93
C ILE A 178 -20.30 -8.75 -15.35
N ARG A 179 -21.24 -8.96 -14.42
CA ARG A 179 -21.98 -7.89 -13.76
C ARG A 179 -21.14 -7.28 -12.64
N THR A 180 -21.04 -5.96 -12.65
CA THR A 180 -20.59 -5.18 -11.49
C THR A 180 -21.53 -5.44 -10.31
N PRO A 181 -21.02 -5.81 -9.12
CA PRO A 181 -21.88 -5.91 -7.92
C PRO A 181 -22.53 -4.56 -7.59
N GLU A 182 -23.83 -4.59 -7.29
CA GLU A 182 -24.53 -3.39 -6.83
C GLU A 182 -24.11 -3.03 -5.41
N TRP A 183 -24.11 -1.74 -5.06
CA TRP A 183 -23.69 -1.32 -3.72
C TRP A 183 -24.51 -1.98 -2.61
N ASP A 184 -25.82 -2.15 -2.81
CA ASP A 184 -26.68 -2.85 -1.85
C ASP A 184 -26.28 -4.31 -1.63
N GLU A 185 -25.75 -4.99 -2.64
CA GLU A 185 -25.24 -6.36 -2.53
C GLU A 185 -24.02 -6.39 -1.60
N ILE A 186 -23.12 -5.43 -1.77
CA ILE A 186 -21.88 -5.29 -0.98
C ILE A 186 -22.20 -4.97 0.47
N TRP A 187 -23.18 -4.09 0.70
CA TRP A 187 -23.61 -3.71 2.04
C TRP A 187 -24.44 -4.78 2.76
N LYS A 188 -25.01 -5.74 2.03
CA LYS A 188 -25.62 -6.94 2.62
C LYS A 188 -24.62 -8.07 2.82
N ALA A 189 -23.46 -8.02 2.17
CA ALA A 189 -22.42 -9.03 2.31
C ALA A 189 -21.86 -9.08 3.75
N LYS A 190 -21.48 -10.29 4.19
CA LYS A 190 -20.78 -10.48 5.46
C LYS A 190 -19.43 -9.77 5.42
N ALA A 191 -19.21 -8.87 6.36
CA ALA A 191 -17.92 -8.22 6.49
C ALA A 191 -16.82 -9.24 6.77
N ARG A 192 -15.67 -9.07 6.11
CA ARG A 192 -14.52 -9.96 6.32
C ARG A 192 -13.93 -9.67 7.70
N PRO A 193 -13.85 -10.68 8.58
CA PRO A 193 -13.31 -10.49 9.92
C PRO A 193 -11.83 -10.13 9.84
N HIS A 194 -11.37 -9.36 10.81
CA HIS A 194 -9.94 -9.24 11.10
C HIS A 194 -9.50 -10.53 11.81
N ASP A 195 -9.26 -11.60 11.06
CA ASP A 195 -8.90 -12.91 11.60
C ASP A 195 -7.43 -12.93 12.05
N ALA A 196 -7.16 -13.35 13.29
CA ALA A 196 -5.80 -13.50 13.82
C ALA A 196 -4.95 -14.52 13.05
N ARG A 197 -5.55 -15.48 12.33
CA ARG A 197 -4.86 -16.40 11.41
C ARG A 197 -4.38 -15.72 10.13
N LEU A 198 -4.95 -14.56 9.81
CA LEU A 198 -4.49 -13.64 8.76
C LEU A 198 -3.58 -12.55 9.35
N SER A 199 -3.00 -12.76 10.53
CA SER A 199 -2.14 -11.77 11.22
C SER A 199 -0.93 -11.33 10.40
N LYS A 200 -0.44 -12.19 9.50
CA LYS A 200 0.63 -11.83 8.56
C LYS A 200 0.07 -10.92 7.46
N PRO A 201 0.58 -9.68 7.32
CA PRO A 201 0.14 -8.71 6.33
C PRO A 201 -0.04 -9.25 4.90
N GLU A 202 0.95 -10.01 4.44
CA GLU A 202 1.01 -10.59 3.11
C GLU A 202 -0.07 -11.65 2.88
N VAL A 203 -0.35 -12.47 3.89
CA VAL A 203 -1.39 -13.52 3.83
C VAL A 203 -2.77 -12.89 3.78
N LEU A 204 -3.02 -11.88 4.63
CA LEU A 204 -4.28 -11.13 4.61
C LEU A 204 -4.50 -10.43 3.26
N ARG A 205 -3.48 -9.78 2.72
CA ARG A 205 -3.57 -9.11 1.41
C ARG A 205 -3.88 -10.09 0.29
N ALA A 206 -3.17 -11.21 0.23
CA ALA A 206 -3.42 -12.26 -0.77
C ALA A 206 -4.85 -12.79 -0.66
N TYR A 207 -5.31 -13.12 0.56
CA TYR A 207 -6.67 -13.61 0.82
C TYR A 207 -7.75 -12.61 0.37
N LEU A 208 -7.58 -11.33 0.70
CA LEU A 208 -8.57 -10.31 0.36
C LEU A 208 -8.54 -9.97 -1.13
N ARG A 209 -7.37 -10.01 -1.77
CA ARG A 209 -7.26 -9.87 -3.23
C ARG A 209 -7.96 -11.04 -3.93
N ASP A 210 -7.71 -12.27 -3.52
CA ASP A 210 -8.38 -13.46 -4.05
C ASP A 210 -9.90 -13.41 -3.86
N THR A 211 -10.35 -12.91 -2.70
CA THR A 211 -11.77 -12.64 -2.45
C THR A 211 -12.34 -11.64 -3.45
N LEU A 212 -11.62 -10.55 -3.73
CA LEU A 212 -12.05 -9.52 -4.66
C LEU A 212 -11.99 -9.99 -6.13
N GLU A 213 -11.03 -10.85 -6.49
CA GLU A 213 -10.98 -11.53 -7.79
C GLU A 213 -12.18 -12.46 -7.99
N THR A 214 -12.50 -13.26 -6.97
CA THR A 214 -13.54 -14.29 -7.03
C THR A 214 -14.96 -13.73 -6.95
N ASN A 215 -15.21 -12.83 -6.00
CA ASN A 215 -16.56 -12.32 -5.71
C ASN A 215 -16.83 -10.94 -6.31
N ARG A 216 -15.80 -10.26 -6.82
CA ARG A 216 -15.86 -8.87 -7.33
C ARG A 216 -16.28 -7.84 -6.30
N HIS A 217 -16.40 -8.21 -5.03
CA HIS A 217 -16.61 -7.28 -3.93
C HIS A 217 -16.06 -7.79 -2.61
N VAL A 218 -15.78 -6.86 -1.71
CA VAL A 218 -15.44 -7.14 -0.30
C VAL A 218 -15.93 -6.01 0.59
N ARG A 219 -16.38 -6.35 1.79
CA ARG A 219 -16.79 -5.40 2.83
C ARG A 219 -15.92 -5.56 4.08
N PHE A 220 -15.58 -4.44 4.69
CA PHE A 220 -14.86 -4.33 5.95
C PHE A 220 -15.69 -3.56 6.97
N GLU A 221 -15.56 -3.91 8.24
CA GLU A 221 -16.01 -3.07 9.36
C GLU A 221 -14.83 -2.37 10.02
N THR A 222 -15.09 -1.15 10.49
CA THR A 222 -14.14 -0.36 11.28
C THR A 222 -14.86 0.33 12.43
N ARG A 223 -14.09 0.92 13.34
CA ARG A 223 -14.63 1.79 14.41
C ARG A 223 -15.36 3.03 13.89
N HIS A 224 -15.22 3.37 12.61
CA HIS A 224 -15.73 4.59 12.01
C HIS A 224 -16.85 4.35 11.00
N GLY A 225 -17.19 3.09 10.72
CA GLY A 225 -18.15 2.70 9.70
C GLY A 225 -17.67 1.51 8.88
N SER A 226 -18.31 1.27 7.74
CA SER A 226 -18.04 0.15 6.85
C SER A 226 -17.41 0.60 5.53
N MET A 227 -16.38 -0.12 5.07
CA MET A 227 -15.81 0.10 3.73
C MET A 227 -16.26 -1.00 2.78
N GLY A 228 -16.74 -0.61 1.61
CA GLY A 228 -17.10 -1.50 0.53
C GLY A 228 -16.16 -1.29 -0.64
N LEU A 229 -15.64 -2.38 -1.19
CA LEU A 229 -14.91 -2.40 -2.45
C LEU A 229 -15.71 -3.21 -3.46
N ARG A 230 -15.76 -2.73 -4.71
CA ARG A 230 -16.18 -3.54 -5.86
C ARG A 230 -15.24 -3.40 -7.02
N ALA A 231 -15.07 -4.50 -7.74
CA ALA A 231 -14.23 -4.58 -8.92
C ALA A 231 -15.11 -4.62 -10.18
N LEU A 232 -14.98 -3.58 -11.01
CA LEU A 232 -15.64 -3.49 -12.31
C LEU A 232 -15.10 -4.57 -13.27
N PRO A 233 -15.82 -4.95 -14.34
CA PRO A 233 -15.31 -5.87 -15.36
C PRO A 233 -13.99 -5.42 -16.01
N SER A 234 -13.78 -4.09 -16.04
CA SER A 234 -12.55 -3.45 -16.50
C SER A 234 -11.32 -3.67 -15.60
N GLY A 235 -11.50 -4.28 -14.42
CA GLY A 235 -10.45 -4.47 -13.41
C GLY A 235 -10.28 -3.30 -12.44
N GLN A 236 -10.93 -2.16 -12.72
CA GLN A 236 -10.93 -0.99 -11.85
C GLN A 236 -11.69 -1.28 -10.54
N ILE A 237 -11.17 -0.76 -9.43
CA ILE A 237 -11.77 -0.93 -8.09
C ILE A 237 -12.46 0.36 -7.71
N GLU A 238 -13.77 0.31 -7.53
CA GLU A 238 -14.53 1.38 -6.90
C GLU A 238 -14.64 1.12 -5.41
N LYS A 239 -14.68 2.21 -4.65
CA LYS A 239 -14.65 2.15 -3.19
C LYS A 239 -15.74 3.07 -2.67
N ALA A 240 -16.40 2.64 -1.61
CA ALA A 240 -17.34 3.48 -0.88
C ALA A 240 -17.12 3.29 0.61
N PHE A 241 -17.37 4.34 1.36
CA PHE A 241 -17.40 4.34 2.81
C PHE A 241 -18.80 4.68 3.26
N ARG A 242 -19.34 3.86 4.15
CA ARG A 242 -20.55 4.16 4.89
C ARG A 242 -20.17 4.47 6.32
N ASP A 243 -20.40 5.68 6.78
CA ASP A 243 -20.08 6.08 8.15
C ASP A 243 -21.05 5.46 9.18
N LEU A 244 -20.85 5.77 10.47
CA LEU A 244 -21.69 5.26 11.55
C LEU A 244 -23.13 5.79 11.52
N VAL A 245 -23.40 6.92 10.87
CA VAL A 245 -24.75 7.49 10.74
C VAL A 245 -25.47 7.01 9.47
N GLY A 246 -24.75 6.28 8.60
CA GLY A 246 -25.28 5.64 7.39
C GLY A 246 -25.04 6.43 6.11
N GLU A 247 -24.38 7.59 6.17
CA GLU A 247 -24.03 8.38 4.99
C GLU A 247 -22.95 7.66 4.19
N THR A 248 -23.12 7.63 2.86
CA THR A 248 -22.20 6.91 1.96
C THR A 248 -21.40 7.89 1.11
N THR A 249 -20.08 7.86 1.27
CA THR A 249 -19.11 8.59 0.43
C THR A 249 -18.50 7.66 -0.60
N TYR A 250 -18.53 8.03 -1.87
CA TYR A 250 -17.90 7.27 -2.96
C TYR A 250 -16.51 7.83 -3.27
N PHE A 251 -15.52 6.94 -3.34
CA PHE A 251 -14.18 7.29 -3.79
C PHE A 251 -14.01 6.75 -5.20
N HIS A 252 -14.18 7.64 -6.16
CA HIS A 252 -13.91 7.33 -7.55
C HIS A 252 -12.39 7.26 -7.77
N PRO A 253 -11.91 6.31 -8.60
CA PRO A 253 -10.49 6.17 -8.92
C PRO A 253 -9.91 7.36 -9.66
#